data_AF-A0A658NN19-F1
#
_entry.id   AF-A0A658NN19-F1
#
_cell.length_a   1.000
_cell.length_b   1.000
_cell.length_c   1.000
_cell.angle_alpha   90.00
_cell.angle_beta   90.00
_cell.angle_gamma   90.00
#
_symmetry.space_group_name_H-M   'P 1'
#
loop_
_entity.id
_entity.type
_entity.pdbx_description
1 polymer ?
#
loop_
_entity_poly.entity_id
_entity_poly.type
_entity_poly.pdbx_seq_one_letter_code
_entity_poly.pdbx_strand_id
1 'polypeptide(L)'
;CVARGSAAGSIVTYLLEISNVDPIRYNLLFERFLNPERVNPPDIDIDFADDRRGDVIEYVRQKYGRDCVAQIITFGTMGAKSVLRD
;
A
#
# COMPACT_ATOMS: atom_id res chain seq x y z
N CYS A 1 -5.23 -1.17 -10.69
CA CYS A 1 -4.08 -0.79 -9.86
C CYS A 1 -4.32 0.64 -9.42
N VAL A 2 -4.52 0.89 -8.13
CA VAL A 2 -4.74 2.25 -7.61
C VAL A 2 -3.97 2.37 -6.29
N ALA A 3 -3.11 3.38 -6.16
CA ALA A 3 -2.49 3.70 -4.88
C ALA A 3 -3.52 4.26 -3.89
N ARG A 4 -3.45 3.83 -2.63
CA ARG A 4 -4.31 4.26 -1.54
C ARG A 4 -3.60 5.17 -0.54
N GLY A 5 -4.40 5.77 0.33
CA GLY A 5 -3.91 6.53 1.47
C GLY A 5 -3.27 7.86 1.04
N SER A 6 -2.25 8.28 1.78
CA SER A 6 -1.59 9.56 1.55
C SER A 6 -0.78 9.61 0.26
N ALA A 7 -0.43 8.46 -0.34
CA ALA A 7 0.32 8.39 -1.60
C ALA A 7 -0.32 9.17 -2.75
N ALA A 8 -1.65 9.33 -2.77
CA ALA A 8 -2.37 10.13 -3.77
C ALA A 8 -2.10 11.64 -3.66
N GLY A 9 -1.59 12.13 -2.52
CA GLY A 9 -1.24 13.53 -2.32
C GLY A 9 0.07 13.97 -2.98
N SER A 10 0.81 13.05 -3.60
CA SER A 10 2.07 13.35 -4.27
C SER A 10 1.89 13.53 -5.78
N ILE A 11 2.35 14.67 -6.30
CA ILE A 11 2.36 14.88 -7.75
C ILE A 11 3.32 13.92 -8.46
N VAL A 12 4.39 13.49 -7.78
CA VAL A 12 5.36 12.54 -8.34
C VAL A 12 4.70 11.17 -8.53
N THR A 13 3.89 10.71 -7.58
CA THR A 13 3.18 9.43 -7.73
C THR A 13 2.13 9.49 -8.83
N TYR A 14 1.48 10.64 -9.03
CA TYR A 14 0.57 10.86 -10.16
C TYR A 14 1.32 10.82 -11.50
N LEU A 15 2.44 11.54 -11.62
CA LEU A 15 3.25 11.60 -12.86
C LEU A 15 3.91 10.27 -13.23
N LEU A 16 4.24 9.43 -12.25
CA LEU A 16 4.79 8.09 -12.45
C LEU A 16 3.71 7.01 -12.60
N GLU A 17 2.44 7.40 -12.68
CA GLU A 17 1.29 6.49 -12.82
C GLU A 17 1.13 5.48 -11.67
N ILE A 18 1.72 5.79 -10.50
CA ILE A 18 1.51 5.03 -9.26
C ILE A 18 0.13 5.36 -8.69
N SER A 19 -0.26 6.63 -8.73
CA SER A 19 -1.60 7.14 -8.43
C SER A 19 -2.28 7.59 -9.72
N ASN A 20 -3.60 7.41 -9.82
CA ASN A 20 -4.42 7.91 -10.92
C ASN A 20 -5.21 9.18 -10.55
N VAL A 21 -4.95 9.76 -9.38
CA VAL A 21 -5.62 10.97 -8.86
C VAL A 21 -4.68 12.17 -9.00
N ASP A 22 -5.15 13.23 -9.66
CA ASP A 22 -4.43 14.51 -9.77
C ASP A 22 -4.51 15.28 -8.43
N PRO A 23 -3.39 15.39 -7.69
CA PRO A 23 -3.41 16.04 -6.37
C PRO A 23 -3.63 17.55 -6.44
N ILE A 24 -3.25 18.22 -7.54
CA ILE A 24 -3.46 19.66 -7.69
C ILE A 24 -4.95 19.93 -7.88
N ARG A 25 -5.59 19.17 -8.79
CA ARG A 25 -7.03 19.31 -9.07
C ARG A 25 -7.90 19.15 -7.81
N TYR A 26 -7.52 18.22 -6.93
CA TYR A 26 -8.27 17.92 -5.70
C TYR A 26 -7.68 18.56 -4.45
N ASN A 27 -6.68 19.44 -4.59
CA ASN A 27 -6.02 20.14 -3.49
C ASN A 27 -5.53 19.19 -2.38
N LEU A 28 -4.95 18.06 -2.77
CA LEU A 28 -4.38 17.07 -1.85
C LEU A 28 -3.00 17.53 -1.37
N LEU A 29 -2.72 17.31 -0.08
CA LEU A 29 -1.49 17.77 0.56
C LEU A 29 -0.37 16.74 0.46
N PHE A 30 0.79 17.15 -0.06
CA PHE A 30 1.98 16.31 -0.16
C PHE A 30 2.56 15.97 1.22
N GLU A 31 2.51 16.91 2.16
CA GLU A 31 3.09 16.79 3.50
C GLU A 31 2.40 15.72 4.35
N ARG A 32 1.17 15.32 3.97
CA ARG A 32 0.48 14.16 4.56
C ARG A 32 1.08 12.83 4.11
N PHE A 33 1.75 12.80 2.96
CA PHE A 33 2.45 11.64 2.44
C PHE A 33 3.87 11.58 2.99
N LEU A 34 4.63 12.67 2.82
CA LEU A 34 6.01 12.75 3.28
C LEU A 34 6.22 14.11 3.96
N ASN A 35 6.37 14.06 5.29
CA ASN A 35 6.61 15.26 6.08
C ASN A 35 8.13 15.48 6.26
N PRO A 36 8.69 16.64 5.83
CA PRO A 36 10.12 16.92 5.98
C PRO A 36 10.59 16.96 7.44
N GLU A 37 9.71 17.28 8.39
CA GLU A 37 10.02 17.31 9.83
C GLU A 37 10.03 15.92 10.46
N ARG A 38 9.46 14.91 9.79
CA ARG A 38 9.34 13.53 10.28
C ARG A 38 10.01 12.57 9.30
N VAL A 39 11.28 12.25 9.56
CA VAL A 39 12.06 11.31 8.76
C VAL A 39 11.59 9.87 9.04
N ASN A 40 10.52 9.45 8.36
CA ASN A 40 10.14 8.05 8.25
C ASN A 40 10.03 7.70 6.76
N PRO A 41 10.39 6.47 6.37
CA PRO A 41 10.10 5.98 5.04
C PRO A 41 8.60 6.15 4.73
N PRO A 42 8.22 6.69 3.56
CA PRO A 42 6.83 6.72 3.15
C PRO A 42 6.34 5.29 2.88
N ASP A 43 5.06 5.05 3.11
CA ASP A 43 4.40 3.78 2.79
C ASP A 43 3.43 3.98 1.62
N ILE A 44 3.43 3.05 0.67
CA ILE A 44 2.60 3.09 -0.54
C ILE A 44 1.84 1.78 -0.66
N ASP A 45 0.59 1.81 -0.24
CA ASP A 45 -0.34 0.70 -0.43
C ASP A 45 -0.96 0.74 -1.83
N ILE A 46 -0.85 -0.37 -2.56
CA ILE A 46 -1.38 -0.49 -3.92
C ILE A 46 -2.48 -1.55 -3.96
N ASP A 47 -3.63 -1.18 -4.53
CA ASP A 47 -4.73 -2.10 -4.80
C ASP A 47 -4.58 -2.84 -6.12
N PHE A 48 -4.66 -4.16 -6.03
CA PHE A 48 -4.75 -5.07 -7.17
C PHE A 48 -6.09 -5.79 -7.16
N ALA A 49 -6.54 -6.23 -8.34
CA ALA A 49 -7.67 -7.14 -8.44
C ALA A 49 -7.32 -8.44 -7.70
N ASP A 50 -8.26 -8.97 -6.93
CA ASP A 50 -8.01 -10.10 -6.01
C ASP A 50 -7.48 -11.34 -6.75
N ASP A 51 -8.08 -11.65 -7.90
CA ASP A 51 -7.72 -12.74 -8.80
C ASP A 51 -6.35 -12.55 -9.49
N ARG A 52 -5.85 -11.31 -9.57
CA ARG A 52 -4.56 -10.95 -10.18
C ARG A 52 -3.46 -10.64 -9.16
N ARG A 53 -3.78 -10.59 -7.86
CA ARG A 53 -2.81 -10.28 -6.80
C ARG A 53 -1.67 -11.30 -6.76
N GLY A 54 -1.98 -12.57 -7.02
CA GLY A 54 -1.00 -13.66 -7.09
C GLY A 54 0.08 -13.42 -8.15
N ASP A 55 -0.31 -12.94 -9.34
CA ASP A 55 0.63 -12.65 -10.44
C ASP A 55 1.66 -11.60 -10.04
N VAL A 56 1.22 -10.55 -9.33
CA VAL A 56 2.09 -9.46 -8.89
C VAL A 56 3.08 -9.94 -7.84
N ILE A 57 2.63 -10.79 -6.91
CA ILE A 57 3.52 -11.39 -5.90
C ILE A 57 4.58 -12.26 -6.58
N GLU A 58 4.20 -13.07 -7.57
CA GLU A 58 5.16 -13.89 -8.32
C GLU A 58 6.11 -13.03 -9.16
N TYR A 59 5.63 -11.95 -9.78
CA TYR A 59 6.49 -10.98 -10.47
C TYR A 59 7.55 -10.38 -9.53
N VAL A 60 7.15 -9.95 -8.32
CA VAL A 60 8.07 -9.40 -7.32
C VAL A 60 9.08 -10.47 -6.87
N ARG A 61 8.64 -11.71 -6.65
CA ARG A 61 9.53 -12.85 -6.33
C ARG A 61 10.56 -13.12 -7.42
N GLN A 62 10.16 -13.08 -8.69
CA GLN A 62 11.09 -13.29 -9.81
C GLN A 62 12.06 -12.12 -9.95
N LYS A 63 11.59 -10.89 -9.74
CA LYS A 63 12.38 -9.67 -9.88
C LYS A 63 13.44 -9.50 -8.80
N TYR A 64 13.10 -9.81 -7.54
CA TYR A 64 13.96 -9.54 -6.39
C TYR A 64 14.57 -10.80 -5.76
N GLY A 65 14.23 -11.98 -6.27
CA GLY A 65 14.69 -13.28 -5.76
C GLY A 65 13.68 -13.90 -4.79
N ARG A 66 13.44 -15.20 -4.96
CA ARG A 66 12.45 -15.94 -4.17
C ARG A 66 12.76 -15.97 -2.67
N ASP A 67 14.04 -15.98 -2.32
CA ASP A 67 14.51 -16.00 -0.93
C ASP A 67 14.44 -14.60 -0.26
N CYS A 68 14.21 -13.55 -1.05
CA CYS A 68 14.14 -12.16 -0.57
C CYS A 68 12.70 -11.65 -0.41
N VAL A 69 11.69 -12.46 -0.74
CA VAL A 69 10.27 -12.03 -0.80
C VAL A 69 9.38 -13.02 -0.07
N ALA A 70 8.77 -12.56 1.03
CA ALA A 70 7.84 -13.31 1.86
C ALA A 70 6.62 -12.45 2.22
N GLN A 71 5.53 -13.11 2.64
CA GLN A 71 4.35 -12.44 3.18
C GLN A 71 4.45 -12.29 4.69
N ILE A 72 3.92 -11.17 5.20
CA ILE A 72 3.79 -10.94 6.64
C ILE A 72 2.52 -11.63 7.13
N ILE A 73 2.64 -12.46 8.17
CA ILE A 73 1.49 -13.15 8.79
C ILE A 73 0.72 -12.22 9.71
N THR A 74 -0.57 -12.49 9.90
CA THR A 74 -1.41 -11.83 10.92
C THR A 74 -1.76 -12.82 12.01
N PHE A 75 -1.56 -12.44 13.27
CA PHE A 75 -2.01 -13.23 14.42
C PHE A 75 -3.46 -12.87 14.76
N GLY A 76 -4.37 -13.84 14.66
CA GLY A 76 -5.76 -13.65 15.07
C GLY A 76 -5.88 -13.62 16.59
N THR A 77 -6.62 -12.65 17.12
CA THR A 77 -7.04 -12.60 18.53
C THR A 77 -8.51 -13.02 18.65
N MET A 78 -8.89 -13.58 19.80
CA MET A 78 -10.29 -13.94 20.03
C MET A 78 -11.12 -12.68 20.28
N GLY A 79 -12.06 -12.40 19.37
CA GLY A 79 -13.03 -11.32 19.55
C GLY A 79 -14.06 -11.66 20.64
N ALA A 80 -14.61 -10.63 21.29
CA ALA A 80 -15.56 -10.82 22.40
C ALA A 80 -16.76 -11.73 22.06
N LYS A 81 -17.26 -11.69 20.82
CA LYS A 81 -18.34 -12.58 20.35
C LYS A 81 -17.89 -14.01 20.09
N SER A 82 -16.63 -14.21 19.70
CA SER A 82 -16.06 -15.55 19.49
C SER A 82 -15.83 -16.24 20.84
N VAL A 83 -15.33 -15.50 21.84
CA VAL A 83 -15.15 -16.00 23.22
C VAL A 83 -16.46 -16.42 23.87
N LEU A 84 -17.58 -15.77 23.53
CA LEU A 84 -18.91 -16.14 24.04
C LEU A 84 -19.53 -17.37 23.35
N ARG A 85 -18.98 -17.78 22.19
CA ARG A 85 -19.49 -18.90 21.38
C ARG A 85 -18.66 -20.17 21.52
N ASP A 86 -17.38 -20.03 21.87
CA ASP A 86 -16.51 -21.14 22.29
C ASP A 86 -16.94 -21.68 23.66
#